data_AF-A0AA45LE73-F1
#
_entry.id   AF-A0AA45LE73-F1
#
_cell.length_a   1.000
_cell.length_b   1.000
_cell.length_c   1.000
_cell.angle_alpha   90.00
_cell.angle_beta   90.00
_cell.angle_gamma   90.00
#
_symmetry.space_group_name_H-M   'P 1'
#
loop_
_entity.id
_entity.type
_entity.pdbx_description
1 polymer ?
#
loop_
_entity_poly.entity_id
_entity_poly.type
_entity_poly.pdbx_seq_one_letter_code
_entity_poly.pdbx_strand_id
1 'polypeptide(L)'
;MSARVTVYPEQAAREALAASYDGRVTIASTIAEEARGTARVLTGAFRDGITVVADGEQVRVVDEDPLAAVKEYGTSDTAAQATLTDAARRHGRYSGVTPRR
;
A
#
# COMPACT_ATOMS: atom_id res chain seq x y z
N MET A 1 -23.54 14.47 37.42
CA MET A 1 -23.36 15.44 36.31
C MET A 1 -23.42 14.68 35.00
N SER A 2 -24.27 15.09 34.07
CA SER A 2 -24.32 14.54 32.71
C SER A 2 -23.69 15.57 31.77
N ALA A 3 -22.65 15.18 31.05
CA ALA A 3 -22.04 16.00 30.01
C ALA A 3 -22.59 15.58 28.65
N ARG A 4 -23.04 16.54 27.85
CA ARG A 4 -23.39 16.34 26.44
C ARG A 4 -22.20 16.70 25.57
N VAL A 5 -21.73 15.74 24.78
CA VAL A 5 -20.69 15.93 23.76
C VAL A 5 -21.35 15.96 22.40
N THR A 6 -21.01 16.96 21.58
CA THR A 6 -21.39 17.02 20.17
C THR A 6 -20.17 16.63 19.35
N VAL A 7 -20.31 15.58 18.53
CA VAL A 7 -19.27 15.16 17.59
C VAL A 7 -19.60 15.72 16.22
N TYR A 8 -18.63 16.36 15.58
CA TYR A 8 -18.73 16.85 14.21
C TYR A 8 -18.03 15.85 13.28
N PRO A 9 -18.77 14.98 12.56
CA PRO A 9 -18.17 13.83 11.88
C PRO A 9 -17.14 14.22 10.81
N GLU A 10 -17.41 15.28 10.05
CA GLU A 10 -16.50 15.75 8.99
C GLU A 10 -15.19 16.29 9.56
N GLN A 11 -15.28 17.07 10.65
CA GLN A 11 -14.10 17.58 11.32
C GLN A 11 -13.30 16.45 11.97
N ALA A 12 -13.98 15.52 12.64
CA ALA A 12 -13.35 14.35 13.23
C ALA A 12 -12.64 13.48 12.19
N ALA A 13 -13.23 13.27 11.01
CA ALA A 13 -12.62 12.51 9.92
C ALA A 13 -11.36 13.20 9.37
N ARG A 14 -11.42 14.52 9.18
CA ARG A 14 -10.27 15.32 8.72
C ARG A 14 -9.13 15.29 9.73
N GLU A 15 -9.44 15.52 11.00
CA GLU A 15 -8.45 15.46 12.08
C GLU A 15 -7.85 14.05 12.20
N ALA A 16 -8.65 12.99 12.05
CA ALA A 16 -8.14 11.62 12.04
C ALA A 16 -7.21 11.35 10.84
N LEU A 17 -7.54 11.85 9.64
CA LEU A 17 -6.68 11.71 8.46
C LEU A 17 -5.34 12.43 8.66
N ALA A 18 -5.37 13.66 9.16
CA ALA A 18 -4.17 14.43 9.44
C ALA A 18 -3.32 13.79 10.55
N ALA A 19 -3.93 13.45 11.69
CA ALA A 19 -3.25 12.85 12.83
C ALA A 19 -2.65 11.47 12.52
N SER A 20 -3.27 10.71 11.60
CA SER A 20 -2.78 9.39 11.19
C SER A 20 -1.72 9.43 10.08
N TYR A 21 -1.37 10.61 9.54
CA TYR A 21 -0.50 10.74 8.38
C TYR A 21 0.84 10.01 8.57
N ASP A 22 1.59 10.31 9.63
CA ASP A 22 2.90 9.68 9.89
C ASP A 22 2.79 8.16 10.09
N GLY A 23 1.70 7.71 10.72
CA GLY A 23 1.40 6.29 10.88
C GLY A 23 1.16 5.60 9.53
N ARG A 24 0.42 6.26 8.63
CA ARG A 24 0.18 5.76 7.27
C ARG A 24 1.46 5.73 6.43
N VAL A 25 2.33 6.74 6.54
CA VAL A 25 3.67 6.74 5.91
C VAL A 25 4.52 5.59 6.42
N THR A 26 4.50 5.35 7.74
CA THR A 26 5.23 4.23 8.36
C THR A 26 4.73 2.88 7.82
N ILE A 27 3.41 2.67 7.80
CA ILE A 27 2.81 1.46 7.24
C ILE A 27 3.15 1.28 5.77
N ALA A 28 3.04 2.35 4.97
CA ALA A 28 3.37 2.32 3.55
C ALA A 28 4.84 1.96 3.30
N SER A 29 5.75 2.50 4.11
CA SER A 29 7.18 2.19 4.04
C SER A 29 7.45 0.73 4.40
N THR A 30 6.81 0.19 5.45
CA THR A 30 6.90 -1.22 5.81
C THR A 30 6.41 -2.13 4.68
N ILE A 31 5.27 -1.81 4.06
CA ILE A 31 4.74 -2.55 2.91
C ILE A 31 5.74 -2.55 1.75
N ALA A 32 6.32 -1.39 1.43
CA ALA A 32 7.30 -1.26 0.36
C ALA A 32 8.52 -2.15 0.63
N GLU A 33 9.11 -2.08 1.82
CA GLU A 33 10.26 -2.92 2.20
C GLU A 33 9.94 -4.42 2.14
N GLU A 34 8.78 -4.85 2.67
CA GLU A 34 8.36 -6.24 2.59
C GLU A 34 8.15 -6.72 1.15
N ALA A 35 7.55 -5.88 0.30
CA ALA A 35 7.34 -6.19 -1.10
C ALA A 35 8.68 -6.30 -1.84
N ARG A 36 9.62 -5.37 -1.60
CA ARG A 36 10.98 -5.43 -2.16
C ARG A 36 11.73 -6.68 -1.73
N GLY A 37 11.62 -7.06 -0.46
CA GLY A 37 12.28 -8.25 0.10
C GLY A 37 11.75 -9.58 -0.44
N THR A 38 10.54 -9.59 -1.01
CA THR A 38 9.88 -10.79 -1.55
C THR A 38 9.72 -10.79 -3.06
N ALA A 39 10.03 -9.68 -3.73
CA ALA A 39 9.98 -9.54 -5.19
C ALA A 39 10.97 -10.48 -5.88
N ARG A 40 10.56 -11.00 -7.05
CA ARG A 40 11.39 -11.92 -7.83
C ARG A 40 12.34 -11.12 -8.70
N VAL A 41 13.63 -11.22 -8.42
CA VAL A 41 14.62 -10.42 -9.15
C VAL A 41 15.02 -11.10 -10.46
N LEU A 42 14.60 -10.54 -11.59
CA LEU A 42 15.20 -10.79 -12.90
C LEU A 42 16.14 -9.65 -13.30
N THR A 43 15.57 -8.48 -13.57
CA THR A 43 16.32 -7.24 -13.89
C THR A 43 16.46 -6.32 -12.68
N GLY A 44 15.64 -6.52 -11.65
CA GLY A 44 15.55 -5.64 -10.48
C GLY A 44 14.63 -4.42 -10.66
N ALA A 45 14.18 -4.12 -11.88
CA ALA A 45 13.44 -2.89 -12.18
C ALA A 45 12.12 -2.73 -11.42
N PHE A 46 11.34 -3.81 -11.26
CA PHE A 46 10.10 -3.77 -10.48
C PHE A 46 10.40 -3.69 -8.98
N ARG A 47 11.25 -4.58 -8.43
CA ARG A 47 11.71 -4.44 -7.03
C ARG A 47 12.15 -3.00 -6.71
N ASP A 48 13.01 -2.42 -7.55
CA ASP A 48 13.58 -1.10 -7.31
C ASP A 48 12.57 0.03 -7.63
N GLY A 49 11.53 -0.26 -8.43
CA GLY A 49 10.43 0.64 -8.76
C GLY A 49 9.34 0.75 -7.69
N ILE A 50 9.27 -0.20 -6.75
CA ILE A 50 8.36 -0.12 -5.61
C ILE A 50 8.74 1.09 -4.76
N THR A 51 7.80 2.00 -4.47
CA THR A 51 8.05 3.20 -3.68
C THR A 51 6.80 3.70 -2.95
N VAL A 52 6.98 4.66 -2.04
CA VAL A 52 5.89 5.36 -1.34
C VAL A 52 5.69 6.73 -1.97
N VAL A 53 4.45 7.02 -2.35
CA VAL A 53 4.05 8.36 -2.81
C VAL A 53 3.14 8.97 -1.76
N ALA A 54 3.55 10.12 -1.25
CA ALA A 54 2.76 10.96 -0.36
C ALA A 54 2.40 12.26 -1.09
N ASP A 55 1.09 12.47 -1.33
CA ASP A 55 0.54 13.65 -1.98
C ASP A 55 -0.58 14.24 -1.12
N GLY A 56 -0.31 15.41 -0.53
CA GLY A 56 -1.14 15.99 0.51
C GLY A 56 -1.34 15.01 1.67
N GLU A 57 -2.60 14.66 1.95
CA GLU A 57 -2.96 13.70 3.00
C GLU A 57 -3.07 12.26 2.49
N GLN A 58 -2.80 12.00 1.20
CA GLN A 58 -2.86 10.68 0.62
C GLN A 58 -1.49 10.02 0.62
N VAL A 59 -1.43 8.80 1.17
CA VAL A 59 -0.23 7.97 1.18
C VAL A 59 -0.55 6.70 0.41
N ARG A 60 0.28 6.36 -0.57
CA ARG A 60 0.13 5.18 -1.43
C ARG A 60 1.46 4.47 -1.55
N VAL A 61 1.42 3.14 -1.70
CA VAL A 61 2.56 2.37 -2.17
C VAL A 61 2.29 2.01 -3.63
N VAL A 62 3.25 2.30 -4.49
CA VAL A 62 3.14 2.11 -5.94
C VAL A 62 4.38 1.41 -6.46
N ASP A 63 4.28 0.91 -7.69
CA ASP A 63 5.42 0.49 -8.48
C ASP A 63 5.52 1.42 -9.69
N GLU A 64 6.68 2.06 -9.88
CA GLU A 64 6.92 3.02 -10.96
C GLU A 64 7.58 2.39 -12.19
N ASP A 65 7.81 1.07 -12.25
CA ASP A 65 8.28 0.43 -13.48
C ASP A 65 7.14 0.46 -14.51
N PRO A 66 7.31 1.20 -15.64
CA PRO A 66 6.25 1.31 -16.66
C PRO A 66 5.91 -0.02 -17.30
N LEU A 67 6.77 -1.03 -17.12
CA LEU A 67 6.59 -2.38 -17.64
C LEU A 67 6.39 -3.40 -16.51
N ALA A 68 6.12 -2.97 -15.27
CA ALA A 68 5.81 -3.81 -14.11
C ALA A 68 4.79 -4.91 -14.41
N ALA A 69 3.77 -4.58 -15.22
CA ALA A 69 2.72 -5.52 -15.61
C ALA A 69 3.23 -6.71 -16.44
N VAL A 70 4.40 -6.60 -17.10
CA VAL A 70 4.92 -7.58 -18.07
C VAL A 70 6.37 -8.01 -17.85
N LYS A 71 7.19 -7.25 -17.10
CA LYS A 71 8.64 -7.48 -16.94
C LYS A 71 9.02 -8.49 -15.88
N GLU A 72 8.40 -8.43 -14.71
CA GLU A 72 8.60 -9.49 -13.74
C GLU A 72 7.68 -10.63 -14.12
N TYR A 73 8.29 -11.75 -14.51
CA TYR A 73 7.58 -12.96 -14.84
C TYR A 73 6.74 -13.36 -13.64
N GLY A 74 5.44 -13.07 -13.71
CA GLY A 74 4.48 -13.89 -13.03
C GLY A 74 4.61 -15.32 -13.57
N THR A 75 4.44 -16.33 -12.70
CA THR A 75 4.15 -17.66 -13.25
C THR A 75 2.77 -17.62 -13.87
N SER A 76 2.39 -18.66 -14.65
CA SER A 76 0.99 -18.85 -15.06
C SER A 76 0.00 -18.70 -13.89
N ASP A 77 0.49 -18.95 -12.68
CA ASP A 77 -0.30 -19.07 -11.45
C ASP A 77 -0.14 -17.86 -10.50
N THR A 78 0.77 -16.92 -10.75
CA THR A 78 0.99 -15.76 -9.84
C THR A 78 1.53 -14.57 -10.60
N ALA A 79 0.73 -13.52 -10.79
CA ALA A 79 1.19 -12.26 -11.37
C ALA A 79 2.24 -11.57 -10.48
N ALA A 80 3.24 -10.87 -11.05
CA ALA A 80 4.26 -10.15 -10.28
C ALA A 80 3.67 -9.09 -9.32
N GLN A 81 2.54 -8.48 -9.71
CA GLN A 81 1.77 -7.55 -8.90
C GLN A 81 1.18 -8.18 -7.62
N ALA A 82 1.15 -9.52 -7.52
CA ALA A 82 0.74 -10.23 -6.31
C ALA A 82 1.68 -9.94 -5.14
N THR A 83 2.97 -9.71 -5.38
CA THR A 83 3.95 -9.39 -4.33
C THR A 83 3.55 -8.15 -3.53
N LEU A 84 3.26 -7.05 -4.23
CA LEU A 84 2.86 -5.80 -3.59
C LEU A 84 1.49 -5.93 -2.91
N THR A 85 0.57 -6.67 -3.55
CA THR A 85 -0.76 -6.95 -3.00
C THR A 85 -0.69 -7.78 -1.71
N ASP A 86 0.16 -8.81 -1.68
CA ASP A 86 0.34 -9.71 -0.54
C ASP A 86 1.10 -9.07 0.62
N ALA A 87 2.00 -8.12 0.34
CA ALA A 87 2.54 -7.23 1.36
C ALA A 87 1.45 -6.30 1.92
N ALA A 88 0.74 -5.57 1.06
CA ALA A 88 -0.24 -4.58 1.47
C ALA A 88 -1.39 -5.17 2.32
N ARG A 89 -1.92 -6.33 1.93
CA ARG A 89 -3.05 -6.98 2.63
C ARG A 89 -2.74 -7.42 4.07
N ARG A 90 -1.46 -7.49 4.46
CA ARG A 90 -1.06 -7.84 5.84
C ARG A 90 -1.21 -6.68 6.81
N HIS A 91 -1.23 -5.45 6.30
CA HIS A 91 -1.23 -4.22 7.10
C HIS A 91 -2.53 -3.42 6.98
N GLY A 92 -3.52 -3.93 6.25
CA GLY A 92 -4.77 -3.21 6.05
C GLY A 92 -5.84 -4.04 5.35
N ARG A 93 -7.04 -3.44 5.25
CA ARG A 93 -8.16 -4.05 4.53
C ARG A 93 -7.87 -4.02 3.03
N TYR A 94 -7.91 -5.20 2.40
CA TYR A 94 -7.80 -5.34 0.94
C TYR A 94 -9.17 -5.67 0.34
N SER A 95 -9.57 -4.96 -0.72
CA SER A 95 -10.81 -5.18 -1.47
C SER A 95 -10.58 -5.35 -2.97
N GLY A 96 -9.33 -5.53 -3.41
CA GLY A 96 -8.99 -5.74 -4.81
C GLY A 96 -9.13 -7.20 -5.26
N VAL A 97 -8.64 -7.48 -6.46
CA VAL A 97 -8.66 -8.84 -7.03
C VAL A 97 -7.83 -9.76 -6.15
N THR A 98 -8.46 -10.80 -5.62
CA THR A 98 -7.75 -11.92 -4.98
C THR A 98 -7.52 -12.98 -6.06
N PRO A 99 -6.27 -13.29 -6.44
CA PRO A 99 -6.00 -14.35 -7.41
C PRO A 99 -6.65 -15.66 -6.95
N ARG A 100 -7.29 -16.39 -7.88
CA ARG A 100 -7.85 -17.71 -7.57
C ARG A 100 -6.68 -18.67 -7.35
N ARG A 101 -6.73 -19.42 -6.25
CA ARG A 101 -5.79 -20.50 -5.94
C ARG A 101 -5.81 -21.58 -7.01
#